data_AF-A0AAE2YNB7-F1
#
_entry.id   AF-A0AAE2YNB7-F1
#
_cell.length_a   1.000
_cell.length_b   1.000
_cell.length_c   1.000
_cell.angle_alpha   90.00
_cell.angle_beta   90.00
_cell.angle_gamma   90.00
#
_symmetry.space_group_name_H-M   'P 1'
#
loop_
_entity.id
_entity.type
_entity.pdbx_description
1 polymer ?
#
loop_
_entity_poly.entity_id
_entity_poly.type
_entity_poly.pdbx_seq_one_letter_code
_entity_poly.pdbx_strand_id
1 'polypeptide(L)'
;MKPHIIIRSELPRMNPELRRDIITQKVRSMSDAELRALAKRRERKDPGRRLHPVGIGLPSDVLDRLTAAGDGPEHSVSALVDRLLGGET
;
A
#
# COMPACT_ATOMS: atom_id res chain seq x y z
N MET A 1 13.86 -14.68 6.74
CA MET A 1 12.55 -14.55 6.05
C MET A 1 12.47 -13.15 5.47
N LYS A 2 12.06 -12.98 4.21
CA LYS A 2 11.86 -11.63 3.64
C LYS A 2 10.55 -11.05 4.19
N PRO A 3 10.55 -9.83 4.74
CA PRO A 3 9.33 -9.22 5.24
C PRO A 3 8.35 -9.05 4.07
N HIS A 4 7.10 -9.44 4.29
CA HIS A 4 6.05 -9.34 3.28
C HIS A 4 4.75 -8.88 3.91
N ILE A 5 3.98 -8.09 3.17
CA ILE A 5 2.61 -7.75 3.51
C ILE A 5 1.66 -8.39 2.51
N ILE A 6 0.47 -8.76 2.99
CA ILE A 6 -0.64 -9.20 2.14
C ILE A 6 -1.68 -8.10 2.19
N ILE A 7 -1.92 -7.46 1.05
CA ILE A 7 -2.99 -6.47 0.91
C ILE A 7 -4.11 -7.03 0.04
N ARG A 8 -5.29 -6.42 0.15
CA ARG A 8 -6.40 -6.65 -0.78
C ARG A 8 -6.49 -5.47 -1.72
N SER A 9 -6.26 -5.69 -3.01
CA SER A 9 -6.22 -4.62 -4.02
C SER A 9 -6.79 -5.08 -5.36
N GLU A 10 -7.25 -4.12 -6.15
CA GLU A 10 -7.79 -4.27 -7.51
C GLU A 10 -6.69 -4.29 -8.57
N LEU A 11 -5.43 -4.08 -8.17
CA LEU A 11 -4.35 -3.89 -9.11
C LEU A 11 -4.23 -5.07 -10.09
N PRO A 12 -4.00 -4.77 -11.38
CA PRO A 12 -3.77 -5.80 -12.38
C PRO A 12 -2.58 -6.68 -11.99
N ARG A 13 -2.47 -7.87 -12.60
CA ARG A 13 -1.33 -8.77 -12.42
C ARG A 13 -0.04 -8.08 -12.89
N MET A 14 0.55 -7.30 -12.00
CA MET A 14 1.81 -6.60 -12.17
C MET A 14 2.95 -7.51 -11.70
N ASN A 15 4.11 -7.39 -12.35
CA ASN A 15 5.31 -8.10 -11.92
C ASN A 15 5.60 -7.76 -10.44
N PRO A 16 5.72 -8.77 -9.54
CA PRO A 16 6.02 -8.56 -8.13
C PRO A 16 7.27 -7.72 -7.86
N GLU A 17 8.30 -7.85 -8.70
CA GLU A 17 9.55 -7.10 -8.56
C GLU A 17 9.35 -5.62 -8.91
N LEU A 18 8.68 -5.35 -10.03
CA LEU A 18 8.34 -3.98 -10.43
C LEU A 18 7.46 -3.30 -9.37
N ARG A 19 6.51 -4.03 -8.80
CA ARG A 19 5.66 -3.53 -7.70
C ARG A 19 6.50 -3.13 -6.49
N ARG A 20 7.42 -4.00 -6.08
CA ARG A 20 8.34 -3.73 -4.96
C ARG A 20 9.16 -2.48 -5.23
N ASP A 21 9.74 -2.36 -6.42
CA ASP A 21 10.60 -1.23 -6.77
C ASP A 21 9.82 0.10 -6.77
N ILE A 22 8.60 0.13 -7.33
CA ILE A 22 7.73 1.32 -7.29
C ILE A 22 7.41 1.73 -5.84
N ILE A 23 6.97 0.78 -5.01
CA ILE A 23 6.63 1.07 -3.60
C ILE A 23 7.86 1.54 -2.85
N THR A 24 8.99 0.83 -3.00
CA THR A 24 10.23 1.13 -2.30
C THR A 24 10.72 2.53 -2.66
N GLN A 25 10.72 2.86 -3.95
CA GLN A 25 11.11 4.18 -4.43
C GLN A 25 10.18 5.26 -3.86
N LYS A 26 8.86 5.11 -4.01
CA LYS A 26 7.90 6.13 -3.52
C LYS A 26 7.94 6.33 -2.02
N VAL A 27 8.00 5.25 -1.23
CA VAL A 27 8.09 5.34 0.24
C VAL A 27 9.37 6.04 0.66
N ARG A 28 10.50 5.78 -0.02
CA ARG A 28 11.77 6.46 0.27
C ARG A 28 11.80 7.90 -0.18
N SER A 29 11.07 8.26 -1.24
CA SER A 29 10.96 9.62 -1.74
C SER A 29 9.93 10.48 -0.98
N MET A 30 9.02 9.87 -0.22
CA MET A 30 7.96 10.56 0.52
C MET A 30 8.26 10.72 2.01
N SER A 31 7.75 11.79 2.58
CA SER A 31 7.78 12.02 4.04
C SER A 31 6.70 11.22 4.76
N ASP A 32 6.87 10.98 6.06
CA ASP A 32 5.90 10.20 6.85
C ASP A 32 4.50 10.86 6.88
N ALA A 33 4.46 12.20 6.86
CA ALA A 33 3.20 12.95 6.76
C ALA A 33 2.47 12.71 5.42
N GLU A 34 3.21 12.64 4.31
CA GLU A 34 2.64 12.36 2.98
C GLU A 34 2.13 10.92 2.91
N LEU A 35 2.89 9.96 3.44
CA LEU A 35 2.48 8.57 3.53
C LEU A 35 1.21 8.43 4.38
N ARG A 36 1.11 9.16 5.49
CA ARG A 36 -0.07 9.15 6.35
C ARG A 36 -1.28 9.78 5.65
N ALA A 37 -1.09 10.88 4.94
CA ALA A 37 -2.14 11.48 4.11
C ALA A 37 -2.65 10.50 3.04
N LEU A 38 -1.73 9.78 2.39
CA LEU A 38 -2.04 8.72 1.42
C LEU A 38 -2.59 7.45 2.08
N ALA A 39 -2.46 7.25 3.38
CA ALA A 39 -3.06 6.11 4.07
C ALA A 39 -4.52 6.36 4.47
N LYS A 40 -5.01 7.61 4.40
CA LYS A 40 -6.35 7.98 4.85
C LYS A 40 -7.43 7.16 4.14
N ARG A 41 -8.23 6.41 4.90
CA ARG A 41 -9.33 5.59 4.40
C ARG A 41 -10.32 6.46 3.64
N ARG A 42 -10.72 6.02 2.44
CA ARG A 42 -11.90 6.55 1.77
C ARG A 42 -13.12 5.85 2.35
N GLU A 43 -14.24 6.54 2.46
CA GLU A 43 -15.53 5.86 2.62
C GLU A 43 -15.67 4.80 1.53
N ARG A 44 -16.09 3.59 1.92
CA ARG A 44 -16.39 2.50 0.98
C ARG A 44 -17.50 2.98 0.05
N LYS A 45 -17.13 3.50 -1.12
CA LYS A 45 -18.09 3.86 -2.16
C LYS A 45 -18.75 2.63 -2.80
N ASP A 46 -18.17 1.43 -2.66
CA ASP A 46 -18.69 0.22 -3.31
C ASP A 46 -18.44 -1.06 -2.49
N PRO A 47 -19.46 -1.62 -1.81
CA PRO A 47 -19.34 -2.87 -1.05
C PRO A 47 -19.26 -4.14 -1.93
N GLY A 48 -19.47 -4.03 -3.25
CA GLY A 48 -19.48 -5.16 -4.20
C GLY A 48 -18.15 -5.45 -4.93
N ARG A 49 -17.11 -4.64 -4.73
CA ARG A 49 -15.84 -4.79 -5.47
C ARG A 49 -15.04 -6.02 -5.03
N ARG A 50 -14.66 -6.87 -6.00
CA ARG A 50 -13.84 -8.07 -5.78
C ARG A 50 -12.37 -7.70 -5.62
N LEU A 51 -11.92 -7.63 -4.37
CA LEU A 51 -10.50 -7.46 -4.05
C LEU A 51 -9.80 -8.81 -4.00
N HIS A 52 -8.62 -8.91 -4.61
CA HIS A 52 -7.80 -10.12 -4.57
C HIS A 52 -6.63 -9.96 -3.58
N PRO A 53 -6.20 -11.03 -2.89
CA PRO A 53 -5.02 -10.97 -2.03
C PRO A 53 -3.75 -10.83 -2.89
N VAL A 54 -2.93 -9.83 -2.57
CA VAL A 54 -1.66 -9.54 -3.25
C VAL A 54 -0.55 -9.54 -2.20
N GLY A 55 0.39 -10.48 -2.35
CA GLY A 55 1.61 -10.53 -1.56
C GLY A 55 2.68 -9.58 -2.11
N ILE A 56 3.28 -8.79 -1.24
CA ILE A 56 4.32 -7.83 -1.60
C ILE A 56 5.51 -8.02 -0.67
N GLY A 57 6.63 -8.47 -1.22
CA GLY A 57 7.90 -8.54 -0.49
C GLY A 57 8.58 -7.19 -0.52
N LEU A 58 8.80 -6.58 0.65
CA LEU A 58 9.39 -5.25 0.80
C LEU A 58 10.60 -5.31 1.73
N PRO A 59 11.56 -4.37 1.60
CA PRO A 59 12.56 -4.14 2.64
C PRO A 59 11.91 -3.84 3.99
N SER A 60 12.56 -4.23 5.10
CA SER A 60 12.01 -4.03 6.45
C SER A 60 11.79 -2.56 6.78
N ASP A 61 12.70 -1.67 6.38
CA ASP A 61 12.57 -0.21 6.57
C ASP A 61 11.30 0.34 5.91
N VAL A 62 11.00 -0.14 4.70
CA VAL A 62 9.80 0.26 3.95
C VAL A 62 8.54 -0.31 4.60
N LEU A 63 8.60 -1.56 5.07
CA LEU A 63 7.49 -2.25 5.71
C LEU A 63 7.08 -1.56 7.02
N ASP A 64 8.06 -1.18 7.84
CA ASP A 64 7.84 -0.43 9.08
C ASP A 64 7.18 0.92 8.80
N ARG A 65 7.70 1.69 7.84
CA ARG A 65 7.13 3.00 7.47
C ARG A 65 5.70 2.89 6.92
N LEU A 66 5.43 1.89 6.09
CA LEU A 66 4.08 1.64 5.57
C LEU A 66 3.11 1.25 6.69
N THR A 67 3.56 0.38 7.60
CA THR A 67 2.75 -0.05 8.75
C THR A 67 2.44 1.14 9.66
N ALA A 68 3.44 1.95 9.98
CA ALA A 68 3.28 3.14 10.81
C ALA A 68 2.36 4.19 10.17
N ALA A 69 2.49 4.44 8.86
CA ALA A 69 1.62 5.38 8.15
C ALA A 69 0.18 4.87 8.02
N GLY A 70 0.01 3.55 7.90
CA GLY A 70 -1.28 2.87 7.82
C GLY A 70 -1.92 2.58 9.17
N ASP A 71 -1.25 2.91 10.28
CA ASP A 71 -1.75 2.67 11.62
C ASP A 71 -2.81 3.69 12.04
N GLY A 72 -3.84 3.19 12.72
CA GLY A 72 -4.94 3.98 13.24
C GLY A 72 -6.29 3.80 12.54
N PRO A 73 -7.37 4.33 13.15
CA PRO A 73 -8.75 4.05 12.75
C PRO A 73 -9.13 4.64 11.39
N GLU A 74 -8.54 5.78 11.03
CA GLU A 74 -8.78 6.49 9.78
C GLU A 74 -7.74 6.15 8.70
N HIS A 75 -6.77 5.28 8.97
CA HIS A 75 -5.69 4.94 8.05
C HIS A 75 -5.70 3.45 7.69
N SER A 76 -5.17 3.10 6.53
CA SER A 76 -5.10 1.71 6.08
C SER A 76 -3.87 1.48 5.19
N VAL A 77 -3.07 0.48 5.54
CA VAL A 77 -1.94 0.01 4.72
C VAL A 77 -2.40 -0.39 3.32
N SER A 78 -3.52 -1.11 3.19
CA SER A 78 -4.06 -1.48 1.87
C SER A 78 -4.38 -0.25 1.00
N ALA A 79 -5.01 0.80 1.57
CA ALA A 79 -5.33 2.03 0.84
C ALA A 79 -4.07 2.81 0.46
N LEU A 80 -3.08 2.84 1.35
CA LEU A 80 -1.77 3.45 1.09
C LEU A 80 -1.09 2.77 -0.10
N VAL A 81 -0.97 1.45 -0.07
CA VAL A 81 -0.29 0.70 -1.14
C VAL A 81 -1.03 0.81 -2.47
N ASP A 82 -2.36 0.79 -2.45
CA ASP A 82 -3.18 0.99 -3.65
C ASP A 82 -2.88 2.34 -4.31
N ARG A 83 -2.87 3.44 -3.53
CA ARG A 83 -2.49 4.78 -4.04
C ARG A 83 -1.04 4.87 -4.50
N LEU A 84 -0.11 4.25 -3.77
CA LEU A 84 1.30 4.21 -4.17
C LEU A 84 1.48 3.52 -5.53
N LEU A 85 0.66 2.52 -5.85
CA LEU A 85 0.72 1.80 -7.11
C LEU A 85 -0.09 2.42 -8.24
N GLY A 86 -0.62 3.63 -8.04
CA GLY A 86 -1.39 4.34 -9.07
C GLY A 86 -2.84 3.90 -9.15
N GLY A 87 -3.41 3.36 -8.07
CA GLY A 87 -4.85 3.26 -7.89
C GLY A 87 -5.47 4.66 -7.78
N GLU A 88 -5.57 5.36 -8.91
CA GLU A 88 -6.43 6.53 -9.06
C GLU A 88 -7.84 6.05 -9.45
N THR A 89 -8.80 6.35 -8.58
CA THR A 89 -10.21 6.60 -8.96
C THR A 89 -10.73 7.81 -8.19
#